data_AF-A0AAN9DMG4-F1
#
_entry.id   AF-A0AAN9DMG4-F1
#
_cell.length_a   1.000
_cell.length_b   1.000
_cell.length_c   1.000
_cell.angle_alpha   90.00
_cell.angle_beta   90.00
_cell.angle_gamma   90.00
#
_symmetry.space_group_name_H-M   'P 1'
#
loop_
_entity.id
_entity.type
_entity.pdbx_description
1 polymer ?
#
loop_
_entity_poly.entity_id
_entity_poly.type
_entity_poly.pdbx_seq_one_letter_code
_entity_poly.pdbx_strand_id
1 'polypeptide(L)'
;MCAYKLVTVKFKWWGLQNRIESFLHKQEKRIFTNFHRQLFCWIDKWVELNMEDIRRMEEETQKELEELRKQGQVRGTSAADE
;
A
#
# COMPACT_ATOMS: atom_id res chain seq x y z
N MET A 1 -3.26 -12.18 -16.45
CA MET A 1 -1.90 -11.60 -16.31
C MET A 1 -1.31 -11.99 -14.96
N CYS A 2 0.00 -11.84 -14.74
CA CYS A 2 0.64 -12.13 -13.45
C CYS A 2 1.68 -11.05 -13.15
N ALA A 3 1.77 -10.61 -11.88
CA ALA A 3 2.78 -9.67 -11.41
C ALA A 3 3.74 -10.37 -10.44
N TYR A 4 4.94 -10.69 -10.90
CA TYR A 4 5.99 -11.32 -10.12
C TYR A 4 6.76 -10.27 -9.31
N LYS A 5 6.28 -9.99 -8.09
CA LYS A 5 6.88 -8.98 -7.19
C LYS A 5 7.95 -9.61 -6.30
N LEU A 6 9.22 -9.52 -6.71
CA LEU A 6 10.37 -9.93 -5.89
C LEU A 6 10.66 -8.87 -4.83
N VAL A 7 10.50 -9.22 -3.55
CA VAL A 7 10.70 -8.30 -2.42
C VAL A 7 12.00 -8.63 -1.71
N THR A 8 12.83 -7.63 -1.46
CA THR A 8 14.06 -7.74 -0.65
C THR A 8 13.94 -6.80 0.54
N VAL A 9 14.06 -7.34 1.75
CA VAL A 9 14.08 -6.56 3.00
C VAL A 9 15.47 -6.70 3.63
N LYS A 10 16.01 -5.60 4.15
CA LYS A 10 17.27 -5.57 4.89
C LYS A 10 17.12 -4.73 6.15
N PHE A 11 17.25 -5.34 7.32
CA PHE A 11 17.19 -4.68 8.62
C PHE A 11 18.34 -5.13 9.51
N LYS A 12 19.48 -4.43 9.42
CA LYS A 12 20.70 -4.82 10.14
C LYS A 12 20.74 -4.24 11.55
N TRP A 13 20.10 -4.92 12.49
CA TRP A 13 20.15 -4.60 13.92
C TRP A 13 20.40 -5.88 14.74
N TRP A 14 21.45 -5.86 15.56
CA TRP A 14 21.78 -6.97 16.45
C TRP A 14 20.60 -7.35 17.36
N GLY A 15 20.24 -8.63 17.37
CA GLY A 15 19.13 -9.16 18.17
C GLY A 15 17.73 -8.94 17.60
N LEU A 16 17.54 -8.12 16.56
CA LEU A 16 16.22 -7.82 15.98
C LEU A 16 16.09 -8.16 14.48
N GLN A 17 17.19 -8.33 13.76
CA GLN A 17 17.21 -8.54 12.30
C GLN A 17 16.15 -9.54 11.82
N ASN A 18 16.25 -10.81 12.21
CA ASN A 18 15.36 -11.85 11.69
C ASN A 18 13.88 -11.60 12.02
N ARG A 19 13.58 -11.08 13.22
CA ARG A 19 12.22 -10.78 13.66
C ARG A 19 11.61 -9.69 12.79
N ILE A 20 12.34 -8.59 12.59
CA ILE A 20 11.84 -7.44 11.83
C ILE A 20 11.78 -7.75 10.33
N GLU A 21 12.78 -8.41 9.76
CA GLU A 21 12.76 -8.81 8.34
C GLU A 21 11.56 -9.74 8.05
N SER A 22 11.31 -10.73 8.92
CA SER A 22 10.16 -11.62 8.80
C SER A 22 8.83 -10.87 8.95
N PHE A 23 8.74 -9.96 9.93
CA PHE A 23 7.57 -9.13 10.14
C PHE A 23 7.24 -8.27 8.90
N LEU A 24 8.24 -7.60 8.32
CA LEU A 24 8.06 -6.76 7.13
C LEU A 24 7.57 -7.58 5.93
N HIS A 25 8.13 -8.77 5.71
CA HIS A 25 7.63 -9.67 4.66
C HIS A 25 6.17 -10.09 4.87
N LYS A 26 5.74 -10.34 6.12
CA LYS A 26 4.33 -10.62 6.43
C LYS A 26 3.43 -9.42 6.10
N GLN A 27 3.85 -8.20 6.47
CA GLN A 27 3.09 -6.99 6.17
C GLN A 27 3.01 -6.72 4.66
N GLU A 28 4.11 -6.86 3.91
CA GLU A 28 4.11 -6.74 2.45
C GLU A 28 3.15 -7.73 1.78
N LYS A 29 3.17 -9.00 2.23
CA LYS A 29 2.22 -10.01 1.75
C LYS A 29 0.77 -9.60 2.04
N ARG A 30 0.49 -9.06 3.23
CA ARG A 30 -0.84 -8.56 3.62
C ARG A 30 -1.27 -7.38 2.74
N ILE A 31 -0.37 -6.42 2.50
CA ILE A 31 -0.61 -5.26 1.62
C ILE A 31 -0.95 -5.74 0.22
N PHE A 32 -0.12 -6.58 -0.40
CA PHE A 32 -0.40 -7.08 -1.75
C PHE A 32 -1.70 -7.87 -1.83
N THR A 33 -2.01 -8.68 -0.81
CA THR A 33 -3.25 -9.46 -0.78
C THR A 33 -4.47 -8.54 -0.76
N ASN A 34 -4.50 -7.55 0.14
CA ASN A 34 -5.64 -6.64 0.27
C ASN A 34 -5.74 -5.68 -0.92
N PHE A 35 -4.62 -5.16 -1.39
CA PHE A 35 -4.55 -4.23 -2.51
C PHE A 35 -5.12 -4.86 -3.79
N HIS A 36 -4.71 -6.08 -4.17
CA HIS A 36 -5.22 -6.68 -5.41
C HIS A 36 -6.69 -7.10 -5.30
N ARG A 37 -7.17 -7.47 -4.10
CA ARG A 37 -8.61 -7.69 -3.85
C ARG A 37 -9.40 -6.41 -4.09
N GLN A 38 -8.95 -5.28 -3.53
CA GLN A 38 -9.59 -3.98 -3.71
C GLN A 38 -9.52 -3.51 -5.17
N LEU A 39 -8.35 -3.65 -5.82
CA LEU A 39 -8.15 -3.30 -7.22
C LEU A 39 -9.16 -4.02 -8.11
N PHE A 40 -9.37 -5.33 -7.91
CA PHE A 40 -10.36 -6.08 -8.66
C PHE A 40 -11.79 -5.66 -8.32
N CYS A 41 -12.14 -5.54 -7.05
CA CYS A 41 -13.48 -5.10 -6.64
C CYS A 41 -13.82 -3.66 -7.04
N TRP A 42 -12.82 -2.85 -7.43
CA TRP A 42 -13.00 -1.50 -7.94
C TRP A 42 -12.89 -1.39 -9.46
N ILE A 43 -12.93 -2.51 -10.20
CA ILE A 43 -12.77 -2.51 -11.66
C ILE A 43 -13.69 -1.51 -12.36
N ASP A 44 -14.96 -1.44 -11.97
CA ASP A 44 -15.95 -0.52 -12.54
C ASP A 44 -15.61 0.97 -12.32
N LYS A 45 -14.72 1.27 -11.37
CA LYS A 45 -14.29 2.64 -11.08
C LYS A 45 -13.10 3.10 -11.91
N TRP A 46 -12.32 2.18 -12.48
CA TRP A 46 -11.07 2.53 -13.16
C TRP A 46 -10.93 1.96 -14.57
N VAL A 47 -11.73 0.97 -14.97
CA VAL A 47 -11.58 0.29 -16.27
C VAL A 47 -11.80 1.22 -17.47
N GLU A 48 -12.59 2.28 -17.33
CA GLU A 48 -12.87 3.27 -18.38
C GLU A 48 -11.95 4.50 -18.33
N LEU A 49 -11.09 4.62 -17.32
CA LEU A 49 -10.20 5.76 -17.18
C LEU A 49 -9.08 5.72 -18.23
N ASN A 50 -8.77 6.88 -18.80
CA ASN A 50 -7.56 7.05 -19.59
C ASN A 50 -6.40 7.58 -18.73
N MET A 51 -5.20 7.68 -19.30
CA MET A 51 -4.03 8.15 -18.55
C MET A 51 -4.11 9.62 -18.12
N GLU A 52 -4.80 10.49 -18.86
CA GLU A 52 -4.99 11.89 -18.47
C GLU A 52 -5.90 12.01 -17.24
N ASP A 53 -6.94 11.17 -17.16
CA ASP A 53 -7.80 11.09 -15.98
C ASP A 53 -7.00 10.66 -14.75
N ILE A 54 -6.12 9.67 -14.89
CA ILE A 54 -5.24 9.23 -13.81
C ILE A 54 -4.31 10.37 -13.35
N ARG A 55 -3.70 11.13 -14.28
CA ARG A 55 -2.83 12.26 -13.90
C ARG A 55 -3.58 13.34 -13.13
N ARG A 56 -4.80 13.68 -13.56
CA ARG A 56 -5.66 14.63 -12.83
C ARG A 56 -5.99 14.11 -11.42
N MET A 57 -6.37 12.84 -11.31
CA MET A 57 -6.66 12.20 -10.03
C MET A 57 -5.43 12.14 -9.10
N GLU A 58 -4.22 11.92 -9.63
CA GLU A 58 -2.98 11.96 -8.85
C GLU A 58 -2.75 13.34 -8.21
N GLU A 59 -2.95 14.43 -8.97
CA GLU A 59 -2.82 15.81 -8.48
C GLU A 59 -3.86 16.16 -7.41
N GLU A 60 -5.11 15.76 -7.61
CA GLU A 60 -6.19 15.95 -6.63
C GLU A 60 -5.91 15.15 -5.35
N THR A 61 -5.57 13.87 -5.50
CA THR A 61 -5.26 12.97 -4.37
C THR A 61 -4.06 13.46 -3.57
N GLN A 62 -3.05 14.05 -4.21
CA GLN A 62 -1.89 14.60 -3.50
C GLN A 62 -2.30 15.74 -2.55
N LYS A 63 -3.19 16.65 -2.98
CA LYS A 63 -3.68 17.75 -2.15
C LYS A 63 -4.52 17.22 -0.99
N GLU A 64 -5.46 16.32 -1.28
CA GLU A 64 -6.31 15.68 -0.27
C GLU A 64 -5.49 14.93 0.79
N LEU A 65 -4.48 14.15 0.37
CA LEU A 65 -3.63 13.41 1.31
C LEU A 65 -2.81 14.34 2.21
N GLU A 66 -2.34 15.48 1.71
CA GLU A 66 -1.60 16.45 2.52
C GLU A 66 -2.49 17.13 3.56
N GLU A 67 -3.74 17.45 3.21
CA GLU A 67 -4.74 17.97 4.15
C GLU A 67 -5.10 16.94 5.21
N LEU A 68 -5.42 15.71 4.78
CA LEU A 68 -5.75 14.60 5.68
C LEU A 68 -4.60 14.25 6.63
N ARG A 69 -3.35 14.38 6.19
CA ARG A 69 -2.19 14.17 7.06
C ARG A 69 -2.06 15.23 8.16
N LYS A 70 -2.44 16.48 7.88
CA LYS A 70 -2.35 17.59 8.84
C LYS A 70 -3.53 17.67 9.80
N GLN A 71 -4.73 17.35 9.32
CA GLN A 71 -5.98 17.61 10.03
C GLN A 71 -6.80 16.34 10.31
N GLY A 72 -6.53 15.26 9.58
CA GLY A 72 -7.28 14.01 9.69
C GLY A 72 -6.92 13.20 10.93
N GLN A 73 -7.84 12.33 11.32
CA GLN A 73 -7.63 11.36 12.39
C GLN A 73 -6.89 10.13 11.87
N VAL A 74 -6.18 9.44 12.77
CA VAL A 74 -5.53 8.16 12.46
C VAL A 74 -6.59 7.14 11.99
N ARG A 75 -6.35 6.53 10.83
CA ARG A 75 -7.26 5.56 10.21
C ARG A 75 -6.52 4.53 9.37
N GLY A 76 -7.21 3.45 9.02
CA GLY A 76 -6.69 2.41 8.13
C GLY A 76 -6.08 1.24 8.90
N THR A 77 -5.13 0.55 8.25
CA THR A 77 -4.57 -0.70 8.77
C THR A 77 -3.61 -0.42 9.93
N SER A 78 -3.91 -0.97 11.11
CA SER A 78 -2.92 -1.08 12.19
C SER A 78 -2.04 -2.32 11.99
N ALA A 79 -0.76 -2.16 12.31
CA ALA A 79 0.17 -3.28 12.39
C ALA A 79 0.00 -3.95 13.76
N ALA A 80 -0.42 -5.22 13.75
CA ALA A 80 -0.44 -6.08 14.94
C ALA A 80 0.56 -7.23 14.71
N ASP A 81 1.15 -7.71 15.81
CA ASP A 81 2.22 -8.73 15.80
C ASP A 81 1.71 -10.18 15.61
N GLU A 82 0.44 -10.39 15.26
CA GLU A 82 -0.14 -11.74 15.05
C GLU A 82 0.41 -12.46 13.80
#